data_AF-E1X3C9-F1
#
_entry.id   AF-E1X3C9-F1
#
_cell.length_a   1.000
_cell.length_b   1.000
_cell.length_c   1.000
_cell.angle_alpha   90.00
_cell.angle_beta   90.00
_cell.angle_gamma   90.00
#
_symmetry.space_group_name_H-M   'P 1'
#
loop_
_entity.id
_entity.type
_entity.pdbx_description
1 polymer ?
#
loop_
_entity_poly.entity_id
_entity_poly.type
_entity_poly.pdbx_seq_one_letter_code
_entity_poly.pdbx_strand_id
1 'polypeptide(L)'
;MKTFVWTLLFLLTGLSMGETRKMSEQGVFSGRVSYLREEASLVRVKVEFENVKYVNKKDKVEFWDQHNPNFHCKAYVAGKSSSYLLLKVPNMRDCSSRVTLGAGRYLKFFSEDLENNIRMGKELIEILVKKKMALTSKILSRKKQLDSHIEKADAVNKRYQVLRDKLEAQWRNELAALEEDRLDALRNYKGLEVRINEIDFKLQKYRISDENLTLDRWSLDPRLFYKK
;
A
#
# COMPACT_ATOMS: atom_id res chain seq x y z
N MET A 1 42.22 43.83 69.55
CA MET A 1 40.95 43.32 68.97
C MET A 1 40.90 43.36 67.42
N LYS A 2 42.03 43.24 66.69
CA LYS A 2 42.02 43.21 65.20
C LYS A 2 42.62 41.95 64.59
N THR A 3 43.18 41.05 65.39
CA THR A 3 43.84 39.82 64.94
C THR A 3 42.96 38.57 65.05
N PHE A 4 41.80 38.65 65.70
CA PHE A 4 40.91 37.49 65.94
C PHE A 4 39.86 37.27 64.83
N VAL A 5 39.67 38.24 63.93
CA VAL A 5 38.64 38.18 62.89
C VAL A 5 39.15 37.47 61.62
N TRP A 6 40.47 37.47 61.38
CA TRP A 6 41.05 36.85 60.19
C TRP A 6 41.21 35.33 60.30
N THR A 7 41.27 34.77 61.51
CA THR A 7 41.37 33.31 61.72
C THR A 7 40.02 32.60 61.59
N LEU A 8 38.89 33.31 61.72
CA LEU A 8 37.56 32.71 61.56
C LEU A 8 37.11 32.62 60.09
N LEU A 9 37.67 33.45 59.20
CA LEU A 9 37.28 33.47 57.78
C LEU A 9 37.94 32.38 56.93
N PHE A 10 39.00 31.72 57.43
CA PHE A 10 39.73 30.67 56.72
C PHE A 10 39.18 29.25 56.95
N LEU A 11 38.23 29.08 57.87
CA LEU A 11 37.63 27.78 58.22
C LEU A 11 36.33 27.46 57.45
N LEU A 12 35.86 28.35 56.58
CA LEU A 12 34.55 28.22 55.90
C LEU A 12 34.63 27.86 54.40
N THR A 13 35.82 27.69 53.82
CA THR A 13 35.97 27.36 52.38
C THR A 13 36.17 25.87 52.07
N GLY A 14 35.83 24.97 53.01
CA GLY A 14 36.20 23.55 52.92
C GLY A 14 35.08 22.52 52.74
N LEU A 15 33.81 22.90 52.61
CA LEU A 15 32.71 21.96 52.39
C LEU A 15 32.33 21.93 50.91
N SER A 16 33.15 21.29 50.08
CA SER A 16 32.65 20.78 48.80
C SER A 16 31.69 19.64 49.12
N MET A 17 30.38 19.95 49.13
CA MET A 17 29.34 18.95 49.12
C MET A 17 29.59 18.03 47.92
N GLY A 18 29.94 16.76 48.19
CA GLY A 18 29.93 15.73 47.18
C GLY A 18 28.52 15.59 46.67
N GLU A 19 28.25 16.14 45.49
CA GLU A 19 26.98 16.02 44.81
C GLU A 19 26.76 14.54 44.47
N THR A 20 25.94 13.85 45.27
CA THR A 20 25.48 12.50 44.96
C THR A 20 24.58 12.60 43.75
N ARG A 21 25.16 12.48 42.56
CA ARG A 21 24.41 12.42 41.29
C ARG A 21 23.35 11.33 41.43
N LYS A 22 22.07 11.73 41.45
CA LYS A 22 20.95 10.79 41.38
C LYS A 22 21.02 10.11 40.02
N MET A 23 21.39 8.84 40.02
CA MET A 23 21.50 8.02 38.81
C MET A 23 20.08 7.75 38.31
N SER A 24 19.78 8.15 37.08
CA SER A 24 18.48 7.87 36.47
C SER A 24 18.33 6.38 36.21
N GLU A 25 17.12 5.84 36.38
CA GLU A 25 16.84 4.43 36.10
C GLU A 25 17.07 4.06 34.62
N GLN A 26 16.97 5.04 33.71
CA GLN A 26 17.11 4.82 32.27
C GLN A 26 18.57 4.64 31.83
N GLY A 27 19.52 5.24 32.56
CA GLY A 27 20.94 5.10 32.30
C GLY A 27 21.58 3.88 32.97
N VAL A 28 20.88 3.21 33.88
CA VAL A 28 21.39 2.05 34.63
C VAL A 28 21.08 0.75 33.89
N PHE A 29 22.09 -0.10 33.73
CA PHE A 29 21.94 -1.44 33.20
C PHE A 29 22.89 -2.42 33.89
N SER A 30 22.76 -3.70 33.57
CA SER A 30 23.60 -4.73 34.18
C SER A 30 24.17 -5.68 33.14
N GLY A 31 25.28 -6.33 33.50
CA GLY A 31 25.94 -7.28 32.64
C GLY A 31 26.88 -8.19 33.40
N ARG A 32 27.30 -9.26 32.73
CA ARG A 32 28.25 -10.24 33.27
C ARG A 32 29.55 -10.19 32.52
N VAL A 33 30.67 -10.13 33.23
CA VAL A 33 31.99 -10.19 32.61
C VAL A 33 32.15 -11.55 31.92
N SER A 34 32.45 -11.54 30.63
CA SER A 34 32.68 -12.76 29.85
C SER A 34 34.16 -13.06 29.69
N TYR A 35 34.95 -12.02 29.42
CA TYR A 35 36.38 -12.14 29.17
C TYR A 35 37.09 -10.85 29.53
N LEU A 36 38.25 -10.95 30.16
CA LEU A 36 39.10 -9.84 30.55
C LEU A 36 40.47 -10.00 29.88
N ARG A 37 40.98 -8.92 29.29
CA ARG A 37 42.36 -8.82 28.82
C ARG A 37 43.01 -7.60 29.47
N GLU A 38 43.76 -7.83 30.53
CA GLU A 38 44.37 -6.78 31.34
C GLU A 38 45.41 -5.96 30.56
N GLU A 39 46.28 -6.63 29.80
CA GLU A 39 47.33 -6.00 28.97
C GLU A 39 46.77 -4.98 27.98
N ALA A 40 45.63 -5.32 27.35
CA ALA A 40 44.94 -4.44 26.42
C ALA A 40 43.95 -3.51 27.12
N SER A 41 43.78 -3.62 28.44
CA SER A 41 42.80 -2.89 29.24
C SER A 41 41.36 -3.02 28.69
N LEU A 42 41.02 -4.21 28.19
CA LEU A 42 39.72 -4.51 27.56
C LEU A 42 38.92 -5.50 28.40
N VAL A 43 37.64 -5.18 28.61
CA VAL A 43 36.67 -6.04 29.28
C VAL A 43 35.53 -6.33 28.33
N ARG A 44 35.25 -7.60 28.07
CA ARG A 44 34.05 -8.03 27.36
C ARG A 44 32.98 -8.38 28.37
N VAL A 45 31.84 -7.71 28.27
CA VAL A 45 30.68 -7.89 29.15
C VAL A 45 29.51 -8.40 28.31
N LYS A 46 28.88 -9.49 28.75
CA LYS A 46 27.59 -9.94 28.22
C LYS A 46 26.49 -9.08 28.83
N VAL A 47 25.67 -8.48 27.99
CA VAL A 47 24.56 -7.63 28.41
C VAL A 47 23.24 -8.23 27.92
N GLU A 48 22.22 -8.17 28.77
CA GLU A 48 20.89 -8.70 28.50
C GLU A 48 19.85 -7.59 28.76
N PHE A 49 19.90 -6.54 27.95
CA PHE A 49 18.89 -5.46 27.98
C PHE A 49 18.58 -4.94 26.58
N GLU A 50 17.30 -4.64 26.33
CA GLU A 50 16.80 -4.29 24.99
C GLU A 50 17.36 -2.98 24.44
N ASN A 51 17.69 -2.04 25.33
CA ASN A 51 18.18 -0.71 24.97
C ASN A 51 19.66 -0.68 24.59
N VAL A 52 20.34 -1.84 24.48
CA VAL A 52 21.74 -1.92 24.03
C VAL A 52 21.96 -1.28 22.66
N LYS A 53 20.90 -1.22 21.83
CA LYS A 53 20.90 -0.51 20.55
C LYS A 53 21.27 0.98 20.65
N TYR A 54 20.94 1.62 21.78
CA TYR A 54 21.21 3.04 22.05
C TYR A 54 22.59 3.30 22.65
N VAL A 55 23.37 2.25 22.95
CA VAL A 55 24.78 2.39 23.29
C VAL A 55 25.56 2.59 21.98
N ASN A 56 26.44 3.58 21.93
CA ASN A 56 27.30 3.88 20.81
C ASN A 56 28.78 3.63 21.15
N LYS A 57 29.62 3.54 20.11
CA LYS A 57 31.07 3.48 20.30
C LYS A 57 31.54 4.81 20.87
N LYS A 58 32.47 4.77 21.81
CA LYS A 58 33.04 5.89 22.58
C LYS A 58 32.15 6.44 23.71
N ASP A 59 30.97 5.87 23.94
CA ASP A 59 30.13 6.25 25.08
C ASP A 59 30.86 5.99 26.40
N LYS A 60 30.67 6.91 27.34
CA LYS A 60 31.20 6.80 28.70
C LYS A 60 30.30 5.90 29.53
N VAL A 61 30.92 4.94 30.20
CA VAL A 61 30.23 4.00 31.07
C VAL A 61 30.98 3.90 32.38
N GLU A 62 30.24 4.01 33.48
CA GLU A 62 30.71 3.78 34.83
C GLU A 62 30.18 2.44 35.30
N PHE A 63 31.02 1.62 35.94
CA PHE A 63 30.59 0.32 36.43
C PHE A 63 31.15 0.00 37.81
N TRP A 64 30.42 -0.81 38.56
CA TRP A 64 30.76 -1.18 39.93
C TRP A 64 30.23 -2.58 40.28
N ASP A 65 30.83 -3.18 41.30
CA ASP A 65 30.39 -4.45 41.88
C ASP A 65 29.27 -4.22 42.90
N GLN A 66 28.41 -5.20 43.11
CA GLN A 66 27.39 -5.16 44.16
C GLN A 66 28.01 -5.03 45.56
N HIS A 67 29.20 -5.60 45.75
CA HIS A 67 29.91 -5.56 47.04
C HIS A 67 30.52 -4.19 47.37
N ASN A 68 30.80 -3.36 46.37
CA ASN A 68 31.41 -2.05 46.56
C ASN A 68 30.72 -0.99 45.69
N PRO A 69 29.54 -0.49 46.12
CA PRO A 69 28.76 0.46 45.34
C PRO A 69 29.34 1.88 45.33
N ASN A 70 30.29 2.18 46.21
CA ASN A 70 30.84 3.53 46.35
C ASN A 70 31.98 3.81 45.36
N PHE A 71 32.57 2.75 44.76
CA PHE A 71 33.68 2.89 43.83
C PHE A 71 33.25 2.54 42.40
N HIS A 72 33.31 3.52 41.51
CA HIS A 72 32.91 3.40 40.12
C HIS A 72 34.13 3.42 39.21
N CYS A 73 34.32 2.36 38.43
CA CYS A 73 35.32 2.34 37.37
C CYS A 73 34.78 3.03 36.13
N LYS A 74 35.57 3.94 35.55
CA LYS A 74 35.26 4.63 34.30
C LYS A 74 35.80 3.85 33.11
N ALA A 75 34.97 3.68 32.09
CA ALA A 75 35.32 3.01 30.85
C ALA A 75 34.65 3.65 29.64
N TYR A 76 35.14 3.29 28.46
CA TYR A 76 34.57 3.70 27.18
C TYR A 76 34.16 2.48 26.36
N VAL A 77 33.07 2.58 25.63
CA VAL A 77 32.62 1.50 24.72
C VAL A 77 33.53 1.44 23.49
N ALA A 78 34.39 0.43 23.41
CA ALA A 78 35.26 0.19 22.25
C ALA A 78 34.52 -0.52 21.11
N GLY A 79 33.56 -1.39 21.44
CA GLY A 79 32.77 -2.13 20.47
C GLY A 79 31.45 -2.61 21.06
N LYS A 80 30.46 -2.80 20.20
CA LYS A 80 29.13 -3.29 20.60
C LYS A 80 28.65 -4.39 19.67
N SER A 81 27.90 -5.31 20.26
CA SER A 81 27.06 -6.31 19.61
C SER A 81 25.69 -6.32 20.29
N SER A 82 24.75 -7.13 19.81
CA SER A 82 23.42 -7.28 20.41
C SER A 82 23.46 -7.84 21.83
N SER A 83 24.45 -8.68 22.16
CA SER A 83 24.55 -9.37 23.46
C SER A 83 25.86 -9.10 24.21
N TYR A 84 26.80 -8.38 23.60
CA TYR A 84 28.10 -8.10 24.20
C TYR A 84 28.53 -6.65 24.01
N LEU A 85 29.12 -6.08 25.05
CA LEU A 85 29.84 -4.81 25.01
C LEU A 85 31.33 -5.06 25.25
N LEU A 86 32.17 -4.41 24.47
CA LEU A 86 33.61 -4.37 24.68
C LEU A 86 33.95 -3.00 25.26
N LEU A 87 34.43 -2.99 26.49
CA LEU A 87 34.77 -1.79 27.25
C LEU A 87 36.29 -1.63 27.34
N LYS A 88 36.78 -0.42 27.12
CA LYS A 88 38.17 -0.02 27.35
C LYS A 88 38.24 0.73 28.69
N VAL A 89 39.01 0.21 29.63
CA VAL A 89 39.18 0.78 30.98
C VAL A 89 40.53 1.48 31.04
N PRO A 90 40.63 2.82 31.11
CA PRO A 90 41.92 3.52 31.11
C PRO A 90 42.82 3.14 32.28
N ASN A 91 42.26 3.03 33.49
CA ASN A 91 42.99 2.70 34.72
C ASN A 91 42.69 1.27 35.19
N MET A 92 43.07 0.28 34.37
CA MET A 92 42.73 -1.14 34.62
C MET A 92 43.24 -1.64 35.98
N ARG A 93 44.48 -1.30 36.37
CA ARG A 93 45.10 -1.79 37.61
C ARG A 93 44.38 -1.34 38.88
N ASP A 94 44.02 -0.05 38.95
CA ASP A 94 43.27 0.49 40.10
C ASP A 94 41.85 -0.09 40.12
N CYS A 95 41.22 -0.22 38.94
CA CYS A 95 39.90 -0.81 38.83
C CYS A 95 39.87 -2.30 39.25
N SER A 96 40.82 -3.12 38.78
CA SER A 96 40.86 -4.56 39.11
C SER A 96 41.20 -4.82 40.58
N SER A 97 41.90 -3.88 41.25
CA SER A 97 42.20 -3.98 42.68
C SER A 97 40.98 -3.73 43.58
N ARG A 98 39.98 -2.96 43.11
CA ARG A 98 38.81 -2.54 43.90
C ARG A 98 37.50 -3.16 43.44
N VAL A 99 37.42 -3.58 42.19
CA VAL A 99 36.25 -4.20 41.54
C VAL A 99 36.64 -5.55 40.98
N THR A 100 35.88 -6.58 41.34
CA THR A 100 36.17 -7.95 40.91
C THR A 100 35.82 -8.16 39.43
N LEU A 101 36.82 -8.09 38.54
CA LEU A 101 36.64 -8.23 37.08
C LEU A 101 36.77 -9.66 36.54
N GLY A 102 36.61 -10.68 37.39
CA GLY A 102 36.68 -12.08 36.97
C GLY A 102 35.55 -12.49 36.01
N ALA A 103 35.80 -13.49 35.15
CA ALA A 103 34.75 -14.05 34.29
C ALA A 103 33.56 -14.56 35.12
N GLY A 104 32.34 -14.32 34.65
CA GLY A 104 31.10 -14.65 35.32
C GLY A 104 30.62 -13.63 36.35
N ARG A 105 31.45 -12.64 36.74
CA ARG A 105 31.06 -11.62 37.73
C ARG A 105 29.98 -10.70 37.19
N TYR A 106 29.03 -10.37 38.05
CA TYR A 106 27.93 -9.48 37.73
C TYR A 106 28.31 -8.05 38.09
N LEU A 107 28.13 -7.12 37.15
CA LEU A 107 28.44 -5.72 37.32
C LEU A 107 27.20 -4.88 37.01
N LYS A 108 27.06 -3.79 37.77
CA LYS A 108 26.11 -2.73 37.46
C LYS A 108 26.83 -1.64 36.69
N PHE A 109 26.13 -1.07 35.72
CA PHE A 109 26.64 -0.07 34.81
C PHE A 109 25.73 1.16 34.83
N PHE A 110 26.31 2.31 34.54
CA PHE A 110 25.62 3.56 34.33
C PHE A 110 26.25 4.33 33.18
N SER A 111 25.42 4.91 32.34
CA SER A 111 25.88 5.78 31.26
C SER A 111 24.92 6.95 31.08
N GLU A 112 25.47 8.16 31.23
CA GLU A 112 24.78 9.42 30.93
C GLU A 112 24.49 9.54 29.42
N ASP A 113 25.42 9.08 28.58
CA ASP A 113 25.25 9.04 27.13
C ASP A 113 24.10 8.12 26.72
N LEU A 114 23.93 6.97 27.38
CA LEU A 114 22.82 6.06 27.15
C LEU A 114 21.46 6.71 27.47
N GLU A 115 21.35 7.42 28.59
CA GLU A 115 20.15 8.15 28.96
C GLU A 115 19.78 9.19 27.89
N ASN A 116 20.78 9.97 27.46
CA ASN A 116 20.60 10.98 26.41
C ASN A 116 20.17 10.34 25.09
N ASN A 117 20.78 9.22 24.70
CA ASN A 117 20.44 8.49 23.47
C ASN A 117 19.02 7.88 23.54
N ILE A 118 18.60 7.38 24.70
CA ILE A 118 17.23 6.88 24.91
C ILE A 118 16.22 8.02 24.80
N ARG A 119 16.49 9.18 25.42
CA ARG A 119 15.62 10.36 25.32
C ARG A 119 15.47 10.81 23.86
N MET A 120 16.58 10.95 23.14
CA MET A 120 16.56 11.27 21.71
C MET A 120 15.80 10.21 20.90
N GLY A 121 15.97 8.93 21.22
CA GLY A 121 15.23 7.83 20.61
C GLY A 121 13.71 7.97 20.79
N LYS A 122 13.26 8.37 21.98
CA LYS A 122 11.83 8.62 22.27
C LYS A 122 11.28 9.79 21.44
N GLU A 123 12.01 10.90 21.37
CA GLU A 123 11.63 12.06 20.55
C GLU A 123 11.54 11.69 19.07
N LEU A 124 12.50 10.91 18.57
CA LEU A 124 12.47 10.43 17.19
C LEU A 124 11.26 9.52 16.92
N ILE A 125 10.93 8.61 17.85
CA ILE A 125 9.74 7.76 17.74
C ILE A 125 8.48 8.61 17.67
N GLU A 126 8.35 9.65 18.51
CA GLU A 126 7.21 10.56 18.48
C GLU A 126 7.06 11.23 17.12
N ILE A 127 8.16 11.74 16.55
CA ILE A 127 8.19 12.34 15.21
C ILE A 127 7.77 11.31 14.14
N LEU A 128 8.27 10.07 14.22
CA LEU A 128 7.95 9.01 13.26
C LEU A 128 6.47 8.61 13.34
N VAL A 129 5.89 8.54 14.54
CA VAL A 129 4.45 8.28 14.73
C VAL A 129 3.61 9.39 14.11
N LYS A 130 3.97 10.67 14.35
CA LYS A 130 3.29 11.82 13.72
C LYS A 130 3.39 11.77 12.19
N LYS A 131 4.58 11.45 11.65
CA LYS A 131 4.77 11.28 10.19
C LYS A 131 3.92 10.14 9.63
N LYS A 132 3.86 9.00 10.32
CA LYS A 132 3.02 7.85 9.92
C LYS A 132 1.55 8.27 9.85
N MET A 133 1.04 8.96 10.88
CA MET A 133 -0.33 9.45 10.91
C MET A 133 -0.64 10.43 9.77
N ALA A 134 0.26 11.38 9.49
CA ALA A 134 0.07 12.31 8.38
C ALA A 134 0.03 11.60 7.02
N LEU A 135 0.88 10.59 6.81
CA LEU A 135 0.91 9.80 5.59
C LEU A 135 -0.35 8.95 5.42
N THR A 136 -0.83 8.30 6.49
CA THR A 136 -2.07 7.51 6.42
C THR A 136 -3.27 8.40 6.09
N SER A 137 -3.37 9.60 6.67
CA SER A 137 -4.41 10.57 6.32
C SER A 137 -4.33 11.00 4.84
N LYS A 138 -3.12 11.24 4.32
CA LYS A 138 -2.94 11.56 2.89
C LYS A 138 -3.37 10.41 1.98
N ILE A 139 -3.01 9.18 2.31
CA ILE A 139 -3.43 7.98 1.56
C ILE A 139 -4.95 7.87 1.52
N LEU A 140 -5.62 8.02 2.66
CA LEU A 140 -7.09 7.96 2.73
C LEU A 140 -7.77 9.04 1.90
N SER A 141 -7.26 10.28 1.97
CA SER A 141 -7.78 11.39 1.16
C SER A 141 -7.62 11.12 -0.34
N ARG A 142 -6.44 10.64 -0.77
CA ARG A 142 -6.18 10.28 -2.17
C ARG A 142 -7.04 9.12 -2.65
N LYS A 143 -7.26 8.11 -1.80
CA LYS A 143 -8.16 6.99 -2.09
C LYS A 143 -9.59 7.49 -2.35
N LYS A 144 -10.14 8.33 -1.47
CA LYS A 144 -11.47 8.92 -1.66
C LYS A 144 -11.57 9.73 -2.97
N GLN A 145 -10.52 10.46 -3.34
CA GLN A 145 -10.48 11.16 -4.62
C GLN A 145 -10.53 10.18 -5.80
N LEU A 146 -9.75 9.11 -5.75
CA LEU A 146 -9.73 8.07 -6.78
C LEU A 146 -11.09 7.38 -6.91
N ASP A 147 -11.70 6.99 -5.79
CA ASP A 147 -13.02 6.35 -5.76
C ASP A 147 -14.07 7.26 -6.42
N SER A 148 -14.05 8.57 -6.12
CA SER A 148 -14.94 9.54 -6.79
C SER A 148 -14.69 9.66 -8.30
N HIS A 149 -13.44 9.52 -8.76
CA HIS A 149 -13.13 9.51 -10.19
C HIS A 149 -13.64 8.24 -10.87
N ILE A 150 -13.53 7.09 -10.21
CA ILE A 150 -14.06 5.81 -10.71
C ILE A 150 -15.58 5.89 -10.82
N GLU A 151 -16.27 6.38 -9.79
CA GLU A 151 -17.73 6.56 -9.81
C GLU A 151 -18.19 7.46 -10.96
N LYS A 152 -17.47 8.56 -11.24
CA LYS A 152 -17.76 9.45 -12.37
C LYS A 152 -17.58 8.75 -13.70
N ALA A 153 -16.50 7.98 -13.85
CA ALA A 153 -16.24 7.21 -15.07
C ALA A 153 -17.33 6.16 -15.30
N ASP A 154 -17.73 5.43 -14.25
CA ASP A 154 -18.79 4.43 -14.31
C ASP A 154 -20.14 5.04 -14.65
N ALA A 155 -20.49 6.20 -14.07
CA ALA A 155 -21.72 6.91 -14.38
C ALA A 155 -21.78 7.32 -15.85
N VAL A 156 -20.67 7.83 -16.40
CA VAL A 156 -20.55 8.19 -17.82
C VAL A 156 -20.66 6.95 -18.70
N ASN A 157 -19.96 5.87 -18.36
CA ASN A 157 -19.99 4.62 -19.11
C ASN A 157 -21.41 4.02 -19.15
N LYS A 158 -22.09 3.95 -18.01
CA LYS A 158 -23.50 3.50 -17.93
C LYS A 158 -24.43 4.34 -18.78
N ARG A 159 -24.26 5.67 -18.80
CA ARG A 159 -25.07 6.56 -19.63
C ARG A 159 -24.92 6.23 -21.13
N TYR A 160 -23.69 6.02 -21.60
CA TYR A 160 -23.44 5.69 -23.00
C TYR A 160 -23.85 4.27 -23.37
N GLN A 161 -23.74 3.31 -22.45
CA GLN A 161 -24.28 1.96 -22.63
C GLN A 161 -25.80 2.01 -22.88
N VAL A 162 -26.56 2.70 -22.02
CA VAL A 162 -28.01 2.86 -22.19
C VAL A 162 -28.36 3.55 -23.53
N LEU A 163 -27.56 4.54 -23.95
CA LEU A 163 -27.79 5.19 -25.25
C LEU A 163 -27.57 4.22 -26.41
N ARG A 164 -26.51 3.41 -26.36
CA ARG A 164 -26.23 2.40 -27.38
C ARG A 164 -27.36 1.37 -27.44
N ASP A 165 -27.82 0.87 -26.30
CA ASP A 165 -28.90 -0.12 -26.24
C ASP A 165 -30.21 0.43 -26.82
N LYS A 166 -30.50 1.72 -26.58
CA LYS A 166 -31.65 2.41 -27.20
C LYS A 166 -31.52 2.51 -28.72
N LEU A 167 -30.33 2.87 -29.23
CA LEU A 167 -30.08 2.96 -30.66
C LEU A 167 -30.17 1.58 -31.33
N GLU A 168 -29.65 0.54 -30.68
CA GLU A 168 -29.78 -0.84 -31.16
C GLU A 168 -31.24 -1.30 -31.19
N ALA A 169 -32.03 -0.95 -30.18
CA ALA A 169 -33.46 -1.25 -30.15
C ALA A 169 -34.22 -0.51 -31.27
N GLN A 170 -33.93 0.77 -31.49
CA GLN A 170 -34.50 1.54 -32.60
C GLN A 170 -34.13 0.92 -33.94
N TRP A 171 -32.86 0.58 -34.15
CA TRP A 171 -32.39 -0.07 -35.37
C TRP A 171 -33.12 -1.40 -35.65
N ARG A 172 -33.31 -2.24 -34.63
CA ARG A 172 -34.07 -3.49 -34.77
C ARG A 172 -35.53 -3.24 -35.17
N ASN A 173 -36.17 -2.23 -34.58
CA ASN A 173 -37.56 -1.89 -34.91
C ASN A 173 -37.70 -1.39 -36.35
N GLU A 174 -36.79 -0.52 -36.80
CA GLU A 174 -36.79 -0.03 -38.19
C GLU A 174 -36.55 -1.17 -39.19
N LEU A 175 -35.65 -2.10 -38.87
CA LEU A 175 -35.38 -3.26 -39.71
C LEU A 175 -36.61 -4.19 -39.80
N ALA A 176 -37.31 -4.39 -38.69
CA ALA A 176 -38.56 -5.16 -38.66
C ALA A 176 -39.67 -4.49 -39.48
N ALA A 177 -39.82 -3.17 -39.38
CA ALA A 177 -40.79 -2.41 -40.18
C ALA A 177 -40.50 -2.52 -41.69
N LEU A 178 -39.24 -2.40 -42.10
CA LEU A 178 -38.83 -2.58 -43.50
C LEU A 178 -39.08 -4.00 -44.01
N GLU A 179 -38.90 -5.02 -43.15
CA GLU A 179 -39.24 -6.40 -43.50
C GLU A 179 -40.74 -6.60 -43.67
N GLU A 180 -41.57 -5.99 -42.81
CA GLU A 180 -43.02 -6.01 -42.93
C GLU A 180 -43.50 -5.34 -44.22
N ASP A 181 -42.99 -4.13 -44.51
CA ASP A 181 -43.27 -3.41 -45.76
C ASP A 181 -42.91 -4.25 -47.00
N ARG A 182 -41.75 -4.94 -46.96
CA ARG A 182 -41.33 -5.86 -48.02
C ARG A 182 -42.32 -7.02 -48.18
N LEU A 183 -42.78 -7.62 -47.07
CA LEU A 183 -43.72 -8.74 -47.11
C LEU A 183 -45.07 -8.31 -47.66
N ASP A 184 -45.55 -7.13 -47.31
CA ASP A 184 -46.81 -6.59 -47.83
C ASP A 184 -46.70 -6.21 -49.31
N ALA A 185 -45.59 -5.60 -49.74
CA ALA A 185 -45.31 -5.38 -51.15
C ALA A 185 -45.31 -6.72 -51.94
N LEU A 186 -44.70 -7.77 -51.39
CA LEU A 186 -44.68 -9.10 -51.99
C LEU A 186 -46.08 -9.72 -52.07
N ARG A 187 -46.89 -9.60 -51.02
CA ARG A 187 -48.29 -10.06 -51.01
C ARG A 187 -49.10 -9.34 -52.09
N ASN A 188 -48.96 -8.02 -52.20
CA ASN A 188 -49.64 -7.22 -53.20
C ASN A 188 -49.23 -7.61 -54.62
N TYR A 189 -47.93 -7.78 -54.87
CA TYR A 189 -47.41 -8.25 -56.16
C TYR A 189 -48.03 -9.60 -56.56
N LYS A 190 -48.00 -10.60 -55.67
CA LYS A 190 -48.62 -11.91 -55.93
C LYS A 190 -50.12 -11.81 -56.16
N GLY A 191 -50.81 -10.94 -55.42
CA GLY A 191 -52.24 -10.68 -55.62
C GLY A 191 -52.55 -10.11 -57.02
N LEU A 192 -51.71 -9.21 -57.53
CA LEU A 192 -51.83 -8.68 -58.89
C LEU A 192 -51.53 -9.74 -59.96
N GLU A 193 -50.52 -10.58 -59.75
CA GLU A 193 -50.17 -11.68 -60.64
C GLU A 193 -51.35 -12.67 -60.81
N VAL A 194 -52.03 -13.03 -59.71
CA VAL A 194 -53.23 -13.85 -59.76
C VAL A 194 -54.37 -13.19 -60.56
N ARG A 195 -54.57 -11.88 -60.40
CA ARG A 195 -55.59 -11.13 -61.15
C ARG A 195 -55.27 -11.07 -62.65
N ILE A 196 -54.00 -10.90 -63.02
CA ILE A 196 -53.57 -10.95 -64.42
C ILE A 196 -53.90 -12.32 -65.02
N ASN A 197 -53.55 -13.40 -64.32
CA ASN A 197 -53.85 -14.75 -64.79
C ASN A 197 -55.36 -14.98 -64.97
N GLU A 198 -56.21 -14.42 -64.11
CA GLU A 198 -57.66 -14.47 -64.26
C GLU A 198 -58.16 -13.69 -65.49
N ILE A 199 -57.58 -12.51 -65.75
CA ILE A 199 -57.88 -11.70 -66.94
C ILE A 199 -57.45 -12.45 -68.20
N ASP A 200 -56.25 -13.02 -68.23
CA ASP A 200 -55.74 -13.79 -69.37
C ASP A 200 -56.63 -14.99 -69.66
N PHE A 201 -57.08 -15.71 -68.62
CA PHE A 201 -58.05 -16.78 -68.77
C PHE A 201 -59.38 -16.29 -69.36
N LYS A 202 -59.88 -15.14 -68.90
CA LYS A 202 -61.09 -14.52 -69.47
C LYS A 202 -60.89 -14.08 -70.92
N LEU A 203 -59.75 -13.47 -71.26
CA LEU A 203 -59.41 -13.08 -72.64
C LEU A 203 -59.38 -14.29 -73.57
N GLN A 204 -58.82 -15.42 -73.11
CA GLN A 204 -58.87 -16.68 -73.87
C GLN A 204 -60.31 -17.18 -74.05
N LYS A 205 -61.13 -17.16 -72.99
CA LYS A 205 -62.52 -17.62 -73.03
C LYS A 205 -63.42 -16.77 -73.94
N TYR A 206 -63.26 -15.44 -73.90
CA TYR A 206 -64.04 -14.49 -74.69
C TYR A 206 -63.34 -14.09 -76.00
N ARG A 207 -62.31 -14.84 -76.42
CA ARG A 207 -61.61 -14.61 -77.67
C ARG A 207 -62.59 -14.74 -78.83
N ILE A 208 -62.87 -13.64 -79.50
CA ILE A 208 -63.71 -13.62 -80.70
C ILE A 208 -62.83 -14.10 -81.85
N SER A 209 -63.26 -15.15 -82.53
CA SER A 209 -62.68 -15.57 -83.80
C SER A 209 -63.25 -14.69 -84.91
N ASP A 210 -62.40 -14.24 -85.85
CA ASP A 210 -62.84 -13.45 -87.00
C ASP A 210 -63.79 -14.24 -87.93
N GLU A 211 -63.77 -15.57 -87.83
CA GLU A 211 -64.67 -16.47 -88.53
C GLU A 211 -65.73 -17.02 -87.55
N ASN A 212 -67.00 -16.70 -87.81
CA ASN A 212 -68.15 -17.21 -87.04
C ASN A 212 -68.64 -18.59 -87.51
N LEU A 213 -68.20 -19.01 -88.69
CA LEU A 213 -68.56 -20.29 -89.28
C LEU A 213 -67.40 -21.25 -89.02
N THR A 214 -67.58 -22.19 -88.10
CA THR A 214 -66.76 -23.39 -88.14
C THR A 214 -67.00 -24.05 -89.48
N LEU A 215 -65.94 -24.31 -90.26
CA LEU A 215 -66.04 -25.07 -91.50
C LEU A 215 -66.71 -26.41 -91.18
N ASP A 216 -68.00 -26.50 -91.50
CA ASP A 216 -68.74 -27.75 -91.35
C ASP A 216 -68.13 -28.75 -92.32
N ARG A 217 -68.00 -30.01 -91.92
CA ARG A 217 -67.37 -31.04 -92.74
C ARG A 217 -68.08 -31.20 -94.09
N TRP A 218 -69.35 -30.81 -94.18
CA TRP A 218 -70.15 -30.78 -95.39
C TRP A 218 -69.94 -29.54 -96.29
N SER A 219 -69.28 -28.48 -95.80
CA SER A 219 -68.92 -27.29 -96.58
C SER A 219 -67.68 -27.47 -97.47
N LEU A 220 -66.98 -28.61 -97.35
CA LEU A 220 -65.78 -28.96 -98.11
C LEU A 220 -66.06 -29.85 -99.34
N ASP A 221 -67.33 -30.07 -99.73
CA ASP A 221 -67.65 -30.80 -100.96
C ASP A 221 -67.24 -29.99 -102.21
N PRO A 222 -66.26 -30.45 -103.01
CA PRO A 222 -65.75 -29.73 -104.17
C PRO A 222 -66.79 -29.51 -105.28
N ARG A 223 -67.95 -30.18 -105.22
CA ARG A 223 -68.99 -30.10 -106.25
C ARG A 223 -69.93 -28.90 -106.11
N LEU A 224 -69.93 -28.22 -104.96
CA LEU A 224 -70.93 -27.16 -104.66
C LEU A 224 -70.39 -25.72 -104.76
N PHE A 225 -69.07 -25.50 -104.87
CA PHE A 225 -68.50 -24.16 -105.01
C PHE A 225 -68.05 -23.87 -106.45
N TYR A 226 -68.92 -23.24 -107.23
CA TYR A 226 -68.50 -22.49 -108.42
C TYR A 226 -67.98 -21.12 -107.94
N LYS A 227 -66.66 -20.93 -107.92
CA LYS A 227 -66.09 -19.58 -107.88
C LYS A 227 -66.32 -18.91 -109.24
N LYS A 228 -66.95 -17.75 -109.24
CA LYS A 228 -66.79 -16.74 -110.31
C LYS A 228 -65.43 -16.07 -110.15
#